data_AF-A0AAE3NNZ8-F1
#
_entry.id   AF-A0AAE3NNZ8-F1
#
_cell.length_a   1.000
_cell.length_b   1.000
_cell.length_c   1.000
_cell.angle_alpha   90.00
_cell.angle_beta   90.00
_cell.angle_gamma   90.00
#
_symmetry.space_group_name_H-M   'P 1'
#
loop_
_entity.id
_entity.type
_entity.pdbx_description
1 polymer ?
#
loop_
_entity_poly.entity_id
_entity_poly.type
_entity_poly.pdbx_seq_one_letter_code
_entity_poly.pdbx_strand_id
1 'polypeptide(L)'
;MTIKLFQSNQTGAPQLSGQRGTLIAVLNACLGNGFNLRTLTAITRDGTVATATADAGHGCREDDIVLIAGANEAAYNGEHRIRKVSTNAFQFDVVADAATPATGIITAKIAPLGWDMPFS
;
A
#
# COMPACT_ATOMS: atom_id res chain seq x y z
N MET A 1 1.10 17.51 -3.83
CA MET A 1 0.88 16.56 -4.95
C MET A 1 1.77 15.35 -4.70
N THR A 2 1.18 14.16 -4.72
CA THR A 2 1.92 12.91 -4.51
C THR A 2 2.06 12.22 -5.87
N ILE A 3 3.28 11.90 -6.28
CA ILE A 3 3.54 11.16 -7.52
C ILE A 3 3.49 9.67 -7.18
N LYS A 4 2.70 8.90 -7.94
CA LYS A 4 2.70 7.43 -7.86
C LYS A 4 3.54 6.89 -9.00
N LEU A 5 4.65 6.23 -8.66
CA LEU A 5 5.56 5.62 -9.61
C LEU A 5 5.31 4.11 -9.67
N PHE A 6 5.00 3.60 -10.86
CA PHE A 6 4.83 2.18 -11.11
C PHE A 6 6.00 1.66 -11.94
N GLN A 7 6.68 0.64 -11.44
CA GLN A 7 7.83 0.01 -12.08
C GLN A 7 7.59 -1.49 -12.22
N SER A 8 7.96 -2.06 -13.36
CA SER A 8 7.78 -3.51 -13.64
C SER A 8 8.50 -4.42 -12.65
N ASN A 9 9.52 -3.92 -11.97
CA ASN A 9 10.29 -4.66 -10.99
C ASN A 9 9.72 -4.58 -9.57
N GLN A 10 8.66 -3.79 -9.28
CA GLN A 10 8.01 -3.78 -7.96
C GLN A 10 7.43 -5.16 -7.65
N THR A 11 7.52 -5.58 -6.39
CA THR A 11 6.95 -6.86 -5.96
C THR A 11 5.46 -6.88 -6.24
N GLY A 12 4.97 -7.95 -6.87
CA GLY A 12 3.56 -8.07 -7.23
C GLY A 12 3.10 -7.18 -8.39
N ALA A 13 4.01 -6.49 -9.09
CA ALA A 13 3.66 -5.70 -10.26
C ALA A 13 3.07 -6.59 -11.37
N PRO A 14 1.96 -6.16 -12.01
CA PRO A 14 1.36 -6.90 -13.12
C PRO A 14 2.32 -6.99 -14.30
N GLN A 15 2.28 -8.11 -15.03
CA GLN A 15 3.23 -8.40 -16.12
C GLN A 15 2.57 -8.29 -17.49
N LEU A 16 3.24 -7.61 -18.42
CA LEU A 16 2.85 -7.55 -19.84
C LEU A 16 3.57 -8.68 -20.60
N SER A 17 2.98 -9.87 -20.63
CA SER A 17 3.63 -11.07 -21.19
C SER A 17 3.34 -11.33 -22.68
N GLY A 18 2.74 -10.36 -23.39
CA GLY A 18 2.34 -10.53 -24.80
C GLY A 18 1.15 -11.46 -25.02
N GLN A 19 0.52 -11.94 -23.94
CA GLN A 19 -0.72 -12.72 -23.99
C GLN A 19 -1.94 -11.79 -24.04
N ARG A 20 -3.02 -12.24 -24.69
CA ARG A 20 -4.29 -11.49 -24.75
C ARG A 20 -4.77 -11.13 -23.33
N GLY A 21 -5.18 -9.88 -23.13
CA GLY A 21 -5.70 -9.39 -21.85
C GLY A 21 -4.67 -8.93 -20.82
N THR A 22 -3.37 -9.18 -21.05
CA THR A 22 -2.32 -8.78 -20.08
C THR A 22 -2.16 -7.28 -19.93
N LEU A 23 -2.30 -6.51 -21.02
CA LEU A 23 -2.29 -5.04 -20.92
C LEU A 23 -3.47 -4.52 -20.09
N ILE A 24 -4.66 -5.09 -20.27
CA ILE A 24 -5.85 -4.72 -19.48
C ILE A 24 -5.60 -5.04 -18.00
N ALA A 25 -5.01 -6.21 -17.69
CA ALA A 25 -4.65 -6.55 -16.32
C ALA A 25 -3.65 -5.56 -15.69
N VAL A 26 -2.64 -5.11 -16.46
CA VAL A 26 -1.70 -4.07 -16.03
C VAL A 26 -2.42 -2.76 -15.74
N LEU A 27 -3.28 -2.31 -16.64
CA LEU A 27 -4.06 -1.08 -16.45
C LEU A 27 -5.01 -1.20 -15.25
N ASN A 28 -5.71 -2.32 -15.09
CA ASN A 28 -6.64 -2.50 -13.97
C ASN A 28 -5.91 -2.47 -12.61
N ALA A 29 -4.74 -3.11 -12.52
CA ALA A 29 -3.93 -3.08 -11.32
C ALA A 29 -3.37 -1.68 -11.02
N CYS A 30 -2.80 -0.97 -11.99
CA CYS A 30 -2.21 0.35 -11.74
C CYS A 30 -3.25 1.46 -11.57
N LEU A 31 -4.35 1.42 -12.33
CA LEU A 31 -5.30 2.53 -12.39
C LEU A 31 -6.38 2.45 -11.30
N GLY A 32 -6.81 1.26 -10.87
CA GLY A 32 -8.02 1.13 -10.02
C GLY A 32 -7.87 0.19 -8.84
N ASN A 33 -7.23 -0.96 -9.01
CA ASN A 33 -7.22 -1.98 -7.96
C ASN A 33 -6.02 -1.87 -7.01
N GLY A 34 -4.89 -1.38 -7.47
CA GLY A 34 -3.60 -1.52 -6.78
C GLY A 34 -3.07 -2.94 -6.92
N PHE A 35 -1.90 -3.18 -6.35
CA PHE A 35 -1.26 -4.50 -6.37
C PHE A 35 -0.42 -4.73 -5.12
N ASN A 36 0.15 -5.93 -4.97
CA ASN A 36 0.92 -6.31 -3.79
C ASN A 36 0.15 -6.21 -2.47
N LEU A 37 -1.08 -6.72 -2.43
CA LEU A 37 -1.88 -6.75 -1.21
C LEU A 37 -1.21 -7.61 -0.14
N ARG A 38 -1.14 -7.07 1.08
CA ARG A 38 -0.57 -7.70 2.27
C ARG A 38 -1.45 -7.44 3.47
N THR A 39 -1.46 -8.37 4.40
CA THR A 39 -2.08 -8.21 5.71
C THR A 39 -1.06 -7.64 6.68
N LEU A 40 -1.46 -6.65 7.47
CA LEU A 40 -0.64 -6.09 8.53
C LEU A 40 -1.02 -6.73 9.87
N THR A 41 -0.01 -7.18 10.60
CA THR A 41 -0.17 -7.81 11.91
C THR A 41 -0.15 -6.79 13.05
N ALA A 42 0.48 -5.64 12.84
CA ALA A 42 0.50 -4.54 13.80
C ALA A 42 0.78 -3.20 13.11
N ILE A 43 0.22 -2.12 13.65
CA ILE A 43 0.70 -0.75 13.43
C ILE A 43 0.87 -0.10 14.80
N THR A 44 2.08 0.38 15.09
CA THR A 44 2.38 1.16 16.29
C THR A 44 2.91 2.53 15.91
N ARG A 45 2.69 3.55 16.75
CA ARG A 45 3.12 4.92 16.49
C ARG A 45 4.05 5.43 17.60
N ASP A 46 5.07 6.17 17.19
CA ASP A 46 5.89 7.04 18.04
C ASP A 46 5.94 8.46 17.42
N GLY A 47 5.52 9.47 18.18
CA GLY A 47 5.37 10.84 17.67
C GLY A 47 4.49 10.89 16.40
N THR A 48 5.01 11.40 15.29
CA THR A 48 4.28 11.43 14.01
C THR A 48 4.59 10.24 13.10
N VAL A 49 5.29 9.22 13.58
CA VAL A 49 5.78 8.10 12.76
C VAL A 49 5.08 6.81 13.17
N ALA A 50 4.35 6.21 12.23
CA ALA A 50 3.79 4.88 12.37
C ALA A 50 4.75 3.83 11.78
N THR A 51 4.88 2.70 12.45
CA THR A 51 5.56 1.50 11.96
C THR A 51 4.52 0.42 11.75
N ALA A 52 4.31 0.01 10.50
CA ALA A 52 3.47 -1.10 10.13
C ALA A 52 4.31 -2.37 9.95
N THR A 53 3.86 -3.47 10.53
CA THR A 53 4.47 -4.79 10.42
C THR A 53 3.55 -5.69 9.62
N ALA A 54 4.08 -6.34 8.58
CA ALA A 54 3.38 -7.30 7.74
C ALA A 54 3.54 -8.74 8.28
N ASP A 55 2.64 -9.62 7.84
CA ASP A 55 2.68 -11.06 8.15
C ASP A 55 3.91 -11.78 7.57
N ALA A 56 4.42 -11.30 6.44
CA ALA A 56 5.62 -11.75 5.77
C ALA A 56 6.35 -10.57 5.10
N GLY A 57 7.31 -10.86 4.22
CA GLY A 57 7.99 -9.85 3.42
C GLY A 57 7.02 -8.98 2.63
N HIS A 58 6.93 -7.68 2.96
CA HIS A 58 5.90 -6.80 2.36
C HIS A 58 6.25 -6.37 0.93
N GLY A 59 7.53 -6.28 0.58
CA GLY A 59 7.99 -5.98 -0.78
C GLY A 59 7.82 -4.51 -1.25
N CYS A 60 7.18 -3.66 -0.45
CA CYS A 60 7.18 -2.20 -0.63
C CYS A 60 8.59 -1.60 -0.50
N ARG A 61 8.80 -0.46 -1.16
CA ARG A 61 10.05 0.30 -1.17
C ARG A 61 9.86 1.67 -0.54
N GLU A 62 10.98 2.34 -0.26
CA GLU A 62 10.94 3.76 0.07
C GLU A 62 10.33 4.54 -1.12
N ASP A 63 9.57 5.58 -0.79
CA ASP A 63 8.81 6.43 -1.71
C ASP A 63 7.63 5.78 -2.44
N ASP A 64 7.39 4.48 -2.28
CA ASP A 64 6.13 3.88 -2.72
C ASP A 64 4.95 4.54 -1.98
N ILE A 65 3.83 4.67 -2.69
CA ILE A 65 2.56 5.10 -2.10
C ILE A 65 1.73 3.86 -1.80
N VAL A 66 1.45 3.64 -0.52
CA VAL A 66 0.72 2.48 -0.02
C VAL A 66 -0.66 2.92 0.45
N LEU A 67 -1.69 2.22 -0.02
CA LEU A 67 -3.06 2.37 0.48
C LEU A 67 -3.24 1.40 1.65
N ILE A 68 -3.49 1.95 2.84
CA ILE A 68 -3.84 1.20 4.06
C ILE A 68 -5.36 1.24 4.24
N ALA A 69 -5.96 0.10 4.59
CA ALA A 69 -7.39 0.00 4.84
C ALA A 69 -7.70 -1.03 5.94
N GLY A 70 -8.82 -0.84 6.64
CA GLY A 70 -9.36 -1.79 7.62
C GLY A 70 -8.88 -1.56 9.06
N ALA A 71 -8.15 -0.47 9.31
CA ALA A 71 -7.91 0.01 10.68
C ALA A 71 -9.18 0.65 11.26
N ASN A 72 -9.46 0.41 12.53
CA ASN A 72 -10.56 1.08 13.23
C ASN A 72 -10.25 2.56 13.49
N GLU A 73 -8.97 2.88 13.71
CA GLU A 73 -8.49 4.25 13.89
C GLU A 73 -8.27 4.89 12.52
N ALA A 74 -9.19 5.78 12.15
CA ALA A 74 -9.27 6.39 10.82
C ALA A 74 -7.96 7.04 10.35
N ALA A 75 -7.13 7.51 11.28
CA ALA A 75 -5.83 8.14 11.00
C ALA A 75 -4.85 7.24 10.24
N TYR A 76 -4.94 5.92 10.37
CA TYR A 76 -4.06 4.99 9.65
C TYR A 76 -4.58 4.61 8.27
N ASN A 77 -5.88 4.78 8.00
CA ASN A 77 -6.45 4.46 6.70
C ASN A 77 -6.11 5.54 5.66
N GLY A 78 -6.04 5.13 4.39
CA GLY A 78 -5.75 6.03 3.29
C GLY A 78 -4.35 5.81 2.69
N GLU A 79 -3.93 6.75 1.86
CA GLU A 79 -2.68 6.66 1.11
C GLU A 79 -1.54 7.30 1.89
N HIS A 80 -0.46 6.54 2.05
CA HIS A 80 0.71 6.94 2.82
C HIS A 80 1.98 6.73 1.99
N ARG A 81 2.88 7.73 2.00
CA ARG A 81 4.21 7.58 1.41
C ARG A 81 5.12 6.85 2.38
N ILE A 82 5.78 5.81 1.90
CA ILE A 82 6.72 5.04 2.72
C ILE A 82 8.04 5.78 2.85
N ARG A 83 8.52 5.93 4.09
CA ARG A 83 9.79 6.62 4.42
C ARG A 83 10.96 5.69 4.61
N LYS A 84 10.71 4.51 5.16
CA LYS A 84 11.73 3.54 5.52
C LYS A 84 11.15 2.14 5.45
N VAL A 85 11.95 1.19 5.00
CA VAL A 85 11.55 -0.21 4.90
C VAL A 85 12.59 -1.12 5.55
N SER A 86 12.09 -2.25 6.05
CA SER A 86 12.85 -3.45 6.37
C SER A 86 12.23 -4.61 5.59
N THR A 87 12.57 -5.86 5.88
CA THR A 87 11.92 -7.00 5.22
C THR A 87 10.42 -7.06 5.56
N ASN A 88 10.07 -6.88 6.83
CA ASN A 88 8.73 -7.15 7.35
C ASN A 88 8.01 -5.92 7.90
N ALA A 89 8.66 -4.75 7.92
CA ALA A 89 8.06 -3.53 8.43
C ALA A 89 8.42 -2.31 7.60
N PHE A 90 7.48 -1.37 7.50
CA PHE A 90 7.66 -0.08 6.85
C PHE A 90 7.13 1.06 7.72
N GLN A 91 7.66 2.26 7.49
CA GLN A 91 7.32 3.46 8.24
C GLN A 91 6.65 4.52 7.37
N PHE A 92 5.68 5.22 7.95
CA PHE A 92 4.95 6.32 7.31
C PHE A 92 4.55 7.37 8.34
N ASP A 93 4.17 8.56 7.87
CA ASP A 93 3.70 9.62 8.75
C ASP A 93 2.23 9.45 9.11
N VAL A 94 1.90 9.74 10.35
CA VAL A 94 0.53 9.81 10.84
C VAL A 94 0.40 10.97 11.81
N VAL A 95 -0.82 11.42 12.06
CA VAL A 95 -1.09 12.45 13.08
C VAL A 95 -0.65 11.98 14.48
N ALA A 96 -0.08 12.90 15.26
CA ALA A 96 0.57 12.56 16.53
C ALA A 96 -0.40 12.11 17.64
N ASP A 97 -1.69 12.38 17.49
CA ASP A 97 -2.76 12.02 18.41
C ASP A 97 -3.48 10.72 18.01
N ALA A 98 -3.06 10.06 16.93
CA ALA A 98 -3.59 8.75 16.56
C ALA A 98 -3.34 7.74 17.70
N ALA A 99 -4.41 7.04 18.09
CA ALA A 99 -4.34 5.97 19.08
C ALA A 99 -3.41 4.85 18.60
N THR A 100 -2.65 4.24 19.51
CA THR A 100 -1.67 3.18 19.19
C THR A 100 -1.72 2.10 20.27
N PRO A 101 -1.66 0.79 19.90
CA PRO A 101 -1.60 0.25 18.54
C PRO A 101 -2.91 0.44 17.74
N ALA A 102 -2.82 0.39 16.41
CA ALA A 102 -4.01 0.30 15.57
C ALA A 102 -4.69 -1.07 15.74
N THR A 103 -6.02 -1.09 15.60
CA THR A 103 -6.84 -2.30 15.70
C THR A 103 -7.62 -2.56 14.43
N GLY A 104 -8.11 -3.79 14.23
CA GLY A 104 -8.90 -4.19 13.06
C GLY A 104 -8.22 -5.23 12.17
N ILE A 105 -8.82 -5.52 11.01
CA ILE A 105 -8.24 -6.37 9.97
C ILE A 105 -7.58 -5.46 8.95
N ILE A 106 -6.30 -5.18 9.17
CA ILE A 106 -5.58 -4.14 8.44
C ILE A 106 -4.88 -4.73 7.23
N THR A 107 -5.04 -4.09 6.08
CA THR A 107 -4.39 -4.44 4.82
C THR A 107 -3.61 -3.26 4.27
N ALA A 108 -2.56 -3.57 3.50
CA ALA A 108 -1.76 -2.61 2.77
C ALA A 108 -1.53 -3.11 1.34
N LYS A 109 -1.59 -2.20 0.36
CA LYS A 109 -1.25 -2.49 -1.04
C LYS A 109 -0.63 -1.27 -1.69
N ILE A 110 0.09 -1.44 -2.79
CA ILE A 110 0.51 -0.30 -3.61
C ILE A 110 -0.75 0.41 -4.11
N ALA A 111 -0.82 1.72 -3.88
CA ALA A 111 -2.00 2.53 -4.16
C ALA A 111 -2.25 2.65 -5.68
N PRO A 112 -3.48 2.39 -6.16
CA PRO A 112 -3.87 2.67 -7.55
C PRO A 112 -3.99 4.18 -7.81
N LEU A 113 -4.21 4.58 -9.06
CA LEU A 113 -4.58 5.98 -9.38
C LEU A 113 -6.04 6.34 -9.01
N GLY A 114 -6.86 5.37 -8.58
CA GLY A 114 -8.23 5.60 -8.11
C GLY A 114 -9.24 5.86 -9.23
N TRP A 115 -8.99 5.34 -10.43
CA TRP A 115 -9.90 5.49 -11.57
C TRP A 115 -11.10 4.56 -11.44
N ASP A 116 -12.28 5.05 -11.80
CA ASP A 116 -13.46 4.22 -11.99
C ASP A 116 -13.28 3.32 -13.21
N MET A 117 -13.63 2.05 -13.05
CA MET A 117 -13.56 1.03 -14.10
C MET A 117 -14.95 0.45 -14.36
N PRO A 118 -15.84 1.19 -15.05
CA PRO A 118 -17.23 0.76 -15.23
C PRO A 118 -17.40 -0.54 -16.05
N PHE A 119 -16.35 -1.01 -16.73
CA PHE A 119 -16.38 -2.17 -17.62
C PHE A 119 -15.16 -3.10 -17.44
N SER A 120 -14.75 -3.35 -16.20
CA SER A 120 -13.65 -4.27 -15.87
C SER A 120 -14.05 -5.74 -15.89
#